data_AF-A0A438E672-F1
#
_entry.id   AF-A0A438E672-F1
#
_cell.length_a   1.000
_cell.length_b   1.000
_cell.length_c   1.000
_cell.angle_alpha   90.00
_cell.angle_beta   90.00
_cell.angle_gamma   90.00
#
_symmetry.space_group_name_H-M   'P 1'
#
loop_
_entity.id
_entity.type
_entity.pdbx_description
1 polymer ?
#
loop_
_entity_poly.entity_id
_entity_poly.type
_entity_poly.pdbx_seq_one_letter_code
_entity_poly.pdbx_strand_id
1 'polypeptide(L)'
;MKDSKEFALELFDALSRRRRLKMDKITRDELYEFWSQIADQSFDSRLQIFFDMVDKNEDGRIAEEEVKEIIMLSASANKLSRLKEQAEEYAALIMEELDPERLGYIEVGPPF
;
A
#
# COMPACT_ATOMS: atom_id res chain seq x y z
N MET A 1 8.33 16.69 5.76
CA MET A 1 6.95 16.77 6.28
C MET A 1 5.92 17.03 5.19
N LYS A 2 6.26 17.59 4.01
CA LYS A 2 5.33 17.59 2.87
C LYS A 2 5.06 16.17 2.36
N ASP A 3 6.10 15.35 2.28
CA ASP A 3 6.03 14.00 1.67
C ASP A 3 5.28 12.98 2.55
N SER A 4 5.29 13.17 3.88
CA SER A 4 4.53 12.33 4.82
C SER A 4 3.02 12.55 4.76
N LYS A 5 2.57 13.69 4.19
CA LYS A 5 1.14 13.99 4.07
C LYS A 5 0.50 13.12 2.98
N GLU A 6 1.18 12.96 1.85
CA GLU A 6 0.72 12.10 0.75
C GLU A 6 0.60 10.66 1.24
N PHE A 7 1.63 10.13 1.91
CA PHE A 7 1.56 8.80 2.52
C PHE A 7 0.39 8.64 3.52
N ALA A 8 0.17 9.64 4.38
CA ALA A 8 -0.93 9.59 5.34
C ALA A 8 -2.32 9.64 4.68
N LEU A 9 -2.46 10.37 3.56
CA LEU A 9 -3.69 10.40 2.77
C LEU A 9 -3.92 9.05 2.10
N GLU A 10 -2.90 8.46 1.49
CA GLU A 10 -3.01 7.14 0.84
C GLU A 10 -3.40 6.03 1.84
N LEU A 11 -2.82 6.07 3.05
CA LEU A 11 -3.20 5.15 4.12
C LEU A 11 -4.65 5.35 4.56
N PHE A 12 -5.09 6.60 4.69
CA PHE A 12 -6.46 6.93 5.04
C PHE A 12 -7.46 6.47 3.96
N ASP A 13 -7.13 6.71 2.70
CA ASP A 13 -7.96 6.32 1.55
C ASP A 13 -8.06 4.79 1.45
N ALA A 14 -6.97 4.05 1.64
CA ALA A 14 -6.97 2.59 1.70
C ALA A 14 -7.89 2.05 2.81
N LEU A 15 -7.77 2.57 4.04
CA LEU A 15 -8.60 2.16 5.17
C LEU A 15 -10.08 2.51 4.97
N SER A 16 -10.36 3.65 4.33
CA SER A 16 -11.72 4.11 4.03
C SER A 16 -12.38 3.28 2.93
N ARG A 17 -11.64 2.95 1.86
CA ARG A 17 -12.08 2.08 0.75
C ARG A 17 -12.51 0.71 1.23
N ARG A 18 -11.70 0.08 2.09
CA ARG A 18 -12.00 -1.23 2.68
C ARG A 18 -13.35 -1.29 3.40
N ARG A 19 -13.80 -0.16 3.95
CA ARG A 19 -15.07 -0.03 4.67
C ARG A 19 -16.20 0.55 3.84
N ARG A 20 -15.94 0.85 2.57
CA ARG A 20 -16.87 1.57 1.67
C ARG A 20 -17.35 2.90 2.26
N LEU A 21 -16.50 3.53 3.09
CA LEU A 21 -16.79 4.82 3.70
C LEU A 21 -16.36 5.93 2.74
N LYS A 22 -17.31 6.49 1.99
CA LYS A 22 -17.11 7.74 1.26
C LYS A 22 -17.44 8.91 2.18
N MET A 23 -16.54 9.28 3.10
CA MET A 23 -16.75 10.46 3.96
C MET A 23 -15.47 11.24 4.24
N ASP A 24 -15.58 12.57 4.16
CA ASP A 24 -14.49 13.51 4.47
C ASP A 24 -14.19 13.64 5.98
N LYS A 25 -14.92 12.89 6.82
CA LYS A 25 -14.84 12.95 8.29
C LYS A 25 -15.06 11.56 8.86
N ILE A 26 -14.31 11.26 9.92
CA ILE A 26 -14.46 10.05 10.73
C ILE A 26 -14.88 10.43 12.15
N THR A 27 -15.69 9.58 12.75
CA THR A 27 -16.06 9.62 14.16
C THR A 27 -14.91 9.12 15.04
N ARG A 28 -15.02 9.32 16.35
CA ARG A 28 -14.03 8.82 17.32
C ARG A 28 -13.92 7.29 17.29
N ASP A 29 -15.05 6.60 17.09
CA ASP A 29 -15.10 5.14 17.07
C ASP A 29 -14.42 4.61 15.81
N GLU A 30 -14.68 5.23 14.64
CA GLU A 30 -13.98 4.90 13.39
C GLU A 30 -12.47 5.16 13.49
N LEU A 31 -12.04 6.26 14.13
CA LEU A 31 -10.63 6.52 14.37
C LEU A 31 -10.00 5.44 15.25
N TYR A 32 -10.70 4.97 16.28
CA TYR A 32 -10.22 3.90 17.15
C TYR A 32 -10.05 2.59 16.37
N GLU A 33 -10.98 2.27 15.48
CA GLU A 33 -10.88 1.08 14.65
C GLU A 33 -9.80 1.17 13.58
N PHE A 34 -9.57 2.36 13.01
CA PHE A 34 -8.43 2.60 12.09
C PHE A 34 -7.12 2.42 12.84
N TRP A 35 -7.03 3.01 14.04
CA TRP A 35 -5.86 2.85 14.90
C TRP A 35 -5.62 1.40 15.29
N SER A 36 -6.67 0.63 15.61
CA SER A 36 -6.54 -0.79 15.94
C SER A 36 -5.97 -1.62 14.79
N GLN A 37 -6.33 -1.30 13.54
CA GLN A 37 -5.79 -1.96 12.36
C GLN A 37 -4.33 -1.57 12.10
N ILE A 38 -4.00 -0.27 12.21
CA ILE A 38 -2.63 0.23 12.02
C ILE A 38 -1.69 -0.29 13.12
N ALA A 39 -2.18 -0.40 14.36
CA ALA A 39 -1.38 -0.83 15.50
C ALA A 39 -1.19 -2.35 15.56
N ASP A 40 -1.96 -3.14 14.81
CA ASP A 40 -1.79 -4.58 14.72
C ASP A 40 -0.38 -4.91 14.17
N GLN A 41 0.36 -5.69 14.95
CA GLN A 41 1.74 -6.08 14.62
C GLN A 41 1.81 -7.38 13.81
N SER A 42 0.67 -8.04 13.61
CA SER A 42 0.62 -9.24 12.78
C SER A 42 1.15 -8.95 11.38
N PHE A 43 1.88 -9.91 10.83
CA PHE A 43 2.44 -9.77 9.50
C PHE A 43 1.33 -9.67 8.46
N ASP A 44 0.30 -10.53 8.58
CA ASP A 44 -0.82 -10.59 7.65
C ASP A 44 -1.63 -9.29 7.64
N SER A 45 -1.95 -8.70 8.80
CA SER A 45 -2.67 -7.42 8.83
C SER A 45 -1.85 -6.27 8.23
N ARG A 46 -0.54 -6.22 8.52
CA ARG A 46 0.34 -5.19 7.94
C ARG A 46 0.50 -5.37 6.44
N LEU A 47 0.59 -6.61 5.99
CA LEU A 47 0.68 -6.94 4.58
C LEU A 47 -0.62 -6.59 3.86
N GLN A 48 -1.78 -6.90 4.44
CA GLN A 48 -3.07 -6.54 3.88
C GLN A 48 -3.23 -5.02 3.75
N ILE A 49 -2.89 -4.24 4.78
CA ILE A 49 -2.92 -2.77 4.71
C ILE A 49 -1.99 -2.27 3.61
N PHE A 50 -0.81 -2.88 3.46
CA PHE A 50 0.10 -2.55 2.37
C PHE A 50 -0.54 -2.83 1.02
N PHE A 51 -1.10 -4.02 0.78
CA PHE A 51 -1.80 -4.34 -0.46
C PHE A 51 -2.94 -3.36 -0.74
N ASP A 52 -3.77 -3.06 0.27
CA ASP A 52 -4.87 -2.08 0.15
C ASP A 52 -4.37 -0.66 -0.19
N MET A 53 -3.12 -0.32 0.13
CA MET A 53 -2.50 0.96 -0.24
C MET A 53 -1.90 0.97 -1.64
N VAL A 54 -1.41 -0.18 -2.12
CA VAL A 54 -0.78 -0.32 -3.43
C VAL A 54 -1.83 -0.50 -4.53
N ASP A 55 -2.83 -1.35 -4.31
CA ASP A 55 -3.95 -1.57 -5.22
C ASP A 55 -4.83 -0.30 -5.28
N LYS A 56 -4.63 0.52 -6.31
CA LYS A 56 -5.37 1.79 -6.49
C LYS A 56 -6.71 1.58 -7.18
N ASN A 57 -6.79 0.58 -8.06
CA ASN A 57 -7.95 0.34 -8.89
C ASN A 57 -8.97 -0.61 -8.25
N GLU A 58 -8.64 -1.19 -7.09
CA GLU A 58 -9.44 -2.15 -6.32
C GLU A 58 -9.76 -3.43 -7.10
N ASP A 59 -8.90 -3.83 -8.05
CA ASP A 59 -9.09 -5.05 -8.83
C ASP A 59 -8.49 -6.30 -8.15
N GLY A 60 -7.83 -6.13 -7.00
CA GLY A 60 -7.19 -7.19 -6.22
C GLY A 60 -5.87 -7.67 -6.81
N ARG A 61 -5.34 -6.96 -7.81
CA ARG A 61 -4.10 -7.24 -8.50
C ARG A 61 -3.18 -6.04 -8.36
N ILE A 62 -1.91 -6.31 -8.13
CA ILE A 62 -0.90 -5.27 -8.11
C ILE A 62 -0.10 -5.33 -9.40
N ALA A 63 -0.22 -4.31 -10.24
CA ALA A 63 0.61 -4.14 -11.41
C ALA A 63 2.01 -3.62 -11.05
N GLU A 64 2.98 -3.79 -11.95
CA GLU A 64 4.35 -3.29 -11.76
C GLU A 64 4.40 -1.78 -11.51
N GLU A 65 3.52 -1.02 -12.18
CA GLU A 65 3.40 0.41 -12.01
C GLU A 65 3.00 0.80 -10.58
N GLU A 66 2.08 0.04 -9.98
CA GLU A 66 1.61 0.28 -8.60
C GLU A 66 2.70 -0.09 -7.59
N VAL A 67 3.45 -1.16 -7.82
CA VAL A 67 4.66 -1.49 -7.03
C VAL A 67 5.67 -0.35 -7.07
N LYS A 68 5.94 0.17 -8.27
CA LYS A 68 6.89 1.28 -8.44
C LYS A 68 6.42 2.54 -7.71
N GLU A 69 5.13 2.86 -7.80
CA GLU A 69 4.55 4.03 -7.15
C GLU A 69 4.69 3.98 -5.62
N ILE A 70 4.37 2.86 -4.98
CA ILE A 70 4.48 2.75 -3.51
C ILE A 70 5.94 2.81 -3.03
N ILE A 71 6.88 2.27 -3.82
CA ILE A 71 8.32 2.35 -3.50
C ILE A 71 8.78 3.80 -3.59
N MET A 72 8.38 4.54 -4.63
CA MET A 72 8.69 5.96 -4.76
C MET A 72 8.06 6.81 -3.66
N LEU A 73 6.81 6.52 -3.28
CA LEU A 73 6.11 7.17 -2.18
C LEU A 73 6.86 6.95 -0.85
N SER A 74 7.24 5.69 -0.58
CA SER A 74 7.99 5.28 0.61
C SER A 74 9.39 5.90 0.64
N ALA A 75 10.09 5.93 -0.50
CA ALA A 75 11.41 6.55 -0.63
C ALA A 75 11.35 8.06 -0.38
N SER A 76 10.32 8.73 -0.90
CA SER A 76 10.09 10.17 -0.72
C SER A 76 9.75 10.51 0.74
N ALA A 77 8.87 9.72 1.38
CA ALA A 77 8.54 9.86 2.79
C ALA A 77 9.76 9.69 3.71
N ASN A 78 10.65 8.74 3.38
CA ASN A 78 11.84 8.43 4.18
C ASN A 78 13.10 9.21 3.75
N LYS A 79 13.00 10.14 2.78
CA LYS A 79 14.15 10.89 2.22
C LYS A 79 15.28 9.99 1.71
N LEU A 80 14.94 8.79 1.24
CA LEU A 80 15.89 7.83 0.72
C LEU A 80 16.10 8.09 -0.78
N SER A 81 16.94 9.09 -1.11
CA SER A 81 17.22 9.49 -2.50
C SER A 81 17.72 8.33 -3.37
N ARG A 82 18.51 7.41 -2.81
CA ARG A 82 18.97 6.18 -3.49
C ARG A 82 17.84 5.22 -3.87
N LEU A 83 16.83 5.08 -3.01
CA LEU A 83 15.67 4.23 -3.30
C LEU A 83 14.80 4.82 -4.42
N LYS A 84 14.79 6.15 -4.57
CA LYS A 84 14.10 6.81 -5.68
C LYS A 84 14.77 6.54 -7.03
N GLU A 85 16.10 6.51 -7.07
CA GLU A 85 16.88 6.19 -8.28
C GLU A 85 16.77 4.71 -8.66
N GLN A 86 16.56 3.83 -7.68
CA GLN A 86 16.47 2.38 -7.87
C GLN A 86 15.04 1.83 -7.79
N ALA A 87 14.00 2.69 -7.70
CA ALA A 87 12.62 2.23 -7.51
C ALA A 87 12.16 1.27 -8.61
N GLU A 88 12.64 1.49 -9.83
CA GLU A 88 12.38 0.64 -11.00
C GLU A 88 13.07 -0.73 -10.89
N GLU A 89 14.32 -0.75 -10.43
CA GLU A 89 15.07 -2.00 -10.21
C GLU A 89 14.44 -2.82 -9.07
N TYR A 90 14.02 -2.17 -7.98
CA TYR A 90 13.33 -2.86 -6.88
C TYR A 90 11.94 -3.35 -7.28
N ALA A 91 11.18 -2.59 -8.08
CA ALA A 91 9.89 -3.04 -8.60
C ALA A 91 10.07 -4.27 -9.50
N ALA A 92 11.04 -4.25 -10.41
CA ALA A 92 11.33 -5.38 -11.29
C ALA A 92 11.72 -6.64 -10.50
N LEU A 93 12.54 -6.51 -9.45
CA LEU A 93 12.91 -7.64 -8.58
C LEU A 93 11.70 -8.20 -7.83
N ILE A 94 10.80 -7.34 -7.33
CA ILE A 94 9.58 -7.78 -6.64
C ILE A 94 8.65 -8.52 -7.61
N MET A 95 8.49 -8.02 -8.83
CA MET A 95 7.71 -8.67 -9.87
C MET A 95 8.34 -10.02 -10.28
N GLU A 96 9.67 -10.10 -10.42
CA GLU A 96 10.34 -11.36 -10.76
C GLU A 96 10.13 -12.44 -9.68
N GLU A 97 10.13 -12.07 -8.41
CA GLU A 97 9.93 -13.00 -7.29
C GLU A 97 8.46 -13.38 -7.06
N LEU A 98 7.54 -12.44 -7.25
CA LEU A 98 6.11 -12.62 -6.92
C LEU A 98 5.21 -12.92 -8.12
N ASP A 99 5.68 -12.67 -9.35
CA ASP A 99 5.02 -13.03 -10.61
C ASP A 99 5.95 -13.88 -11.49
N PRO A 100 6.29 -15.12 -11.07
CA PRO A 100 7.20 -15.99 -11.81
C PRO A 100 6.64 -16.41 -13.18
N GLU A 101 5.31 -16.33 -13.36
CA GLU A 101 4.63 -16.67 -14.61
C GLU A 101 4.53 -15.47 -15.59
N ARG A 102 4.98 -14.28 -15.17
CA ARG A 102 4.94 -13.03 -15.95
C ARG A 102 3.54 -12.68 -16.45
N LEU A 103 2.57 -12.82 -15.55
CA LEU A 103 1.18 -12.42 -15.74
C LEU A 103 1.03 -10.89 -15.84
N GLY A 104 2.04 -10.14 -15.38
CA GLY A 104 2.07 -8.68 -15.33
C GLY A 104 1.42 -8.11 -14.07
N TYR A 105 1.10 -8.96 -13.10
CA TYR A 105 0.50 -8.56 -11.83
C TYR A 105 0.75 -9.58 -10.71
N ILE A 106 0.66 -9.11 -9.46
CA ILE A 106 0.75 -9.92 -8.24
C ILE A 106 -0.64 -10.06 -7.62
N GLU A 107 -1.05 -11.27 -7.27
CA GLU A 107 -2.29 -11.54 -6.52
C GLU A 107 -1.94 -11.96 -5.09
N VAL A 108 -2.70 -11.46 -4.10
CA VAL A 108 -2.63 -11.98 -2.74
C VAL A 108 -3.46 -13.25 -2.69
N GLY A 109 -2.81 -14.37 -2.37
CA GLY A 109 -3.53 -15.62 -2.14
C GLY A 109 -4.67 -15.42 -1.13
N PRO A 110 -5.80 -16.14 -1.28
CA PRO A 110 -6.94 -15.96 -0.38
C PRO A 110 -6.52 -16.18 1.08
N PRO A 111 -7.07 -15.41 2.04
CA PRO A 111 -6.82 -15.65 3.44
C PRO A 111 -7.27 -17.07 3.77
N PHE A 112 -6.33 -17.94 4.14
CA PHE A 112 -6.61 -19.28 4.64
C PHE A 112 -7.14 -19.24 6.07
#